data_AF-A0A0F9KHB1-F1
#
_entry.id   AF-A0A0F9KHB1-F1
#
_cell.length_a   1.000
_cell.length_b   1.000
_cell.length_c   1.000
_cell.angle_alpha   90.00
_cell.angle_beta   90.00
_cell.angle_gamma   90.00
#
_symmetry.space_group_name_H-M   'P 1'
#
loop_
_entity.id
_entity.type
_entity.pdbx_description
1 polymer ?
#
loop_
_entity_poly.entity_id
_entity_poly.type
_entity_poly.pdbx_seq_one_letter_code
_entity_poly.pdbx_strand_id
1 'polypeptide(L)'
;MGCTIEFGEETIMKLRFNLGLYGSLCMWSMWYGNMEPPLTQPTEFFVIIEEAHVFIPKDEETHAKYWASKIAREGRKFGLGLGVVSQRPRSIDPNVLSQMGSLAIMKIVQEDDQRQISAAAESISKDLLEQLTSLNVGDAILVGQCVNLPSIVHIEEVKEKVLGSDQNPVGEWALAK
;
A
#
# COMPACT_ATOMS: atom_id res chain seq x y z
N MET A 1 5.20 -14.75 12.11
CA MET A 1 4.37 -13.53 12.13
C MET A 1 5.28 -12.38 11.76
N GLY A 2 5.16 -11.85 10.56
CA GLY A 2 6.08 -10.85 10.04
C GLY A 2 5.82 -10.69 8.55
N CYS A 3 4.99 -9.72 8.20
CA CYS A 3 4.99 -9.15 6.86
C CYS A 3 5.95 -7.96 6.96
N THR A 4 7.19 -8.17 6.54
CA THR A 4 8.13 -7.06 6.34
C THR A 4 7.72 -6.41 5.03
N ILE A 5 7.10 -5.25 5.15
CA ILE A 5 6.73 -4.41 4.01
C ILE A 5 7.85 -3.38 3.92
N GLU A 6 8.62 -3.45 2.84
CA GLU A 6 9.70 -2.51 2.54
C GLU A 6 9.11 -1.32 1.80
N PHE A 7 9.36 -0.10 2.29
CA PHE A 7 8.85 1.13 1.67
C PHE A 7 10.00 2.01 1.18
N GLY A 8 9.89 2.48 -0.07
CA GLY A 8 10.51 3.72 -0.50
C GLY A 8 9.70 4.95 -0.04
N GLU A 9 10.23 6.15 -0.22
CA GLU A 9 9.74 7.44 0.29
C GLU A 9 8.34 7.92 -0.21
N GLU A 10 7.31 7.06 -0.31
CA GLU A 10 5.98 7.45 -0.83
C GLU A 10 4.76 7.05 0.02
N THR A 11 3.78 7.96 0.04
CA THR A 11 3.00 8.39 1.22
C THR A 11 1.85 7.49 1.69
N ILE A 12 1.36 6.50 0.94
CA ILE A 12 0.23 5.68 1.39
C ILE A 12 0.30 4.31 0.74
N MET A 13 0.23 3.24 1.52
CA MET A 13 0.05 1.88 0.99
C MET A 13 -1.24 1.30 1.53
N LYS A 14 -2.18 0.90 0.66
CA LYS A 14 -3.38 0.19 1.07
C LYS A 14 -3.22 -1.30 0.74
N LEU A 15 -3.18 -2.15 1.77
CA LEU A 15 -2.95 -3.60 1.68
C LEU A 15 -4.19 -4.37 2.12
N ARG A 16 -4.65 -5.38 1.39
CA ARG A 16 -5.71 -6.28 1.88
C ARG A 16 -5.09 -7.62 2.28
N PHE A 17 -5.04 -7.93 3.58
CA PHE A 17 -4.55 -9.22 4.07
C PHE A 17 -5.68 -10.25 4.11
N ASN A 18 -5.46 -11.40 3.48
CA ASN A 18 -6.37 -12.55 3.55
C ASN A 18 -5.90 -13.47 4.69
N LEU A 19 -6.38 -13.24 5.92
CA LEU A 19 -6.10 -14.06 7.11
C LEU A 19 -6.60 -15.53 7.03
N GLY A 20 -6.98 -16.04 5.85
CA GLY A 20 -7.49 -17.40 5.66
C GLY A 20 -6.47 -18.45 5.24
N LEU A 21 -5.29 -18.08 4.72
CA LEU A 21 -4.31 -19.03 4.13
C LEU A 21 -2.89 -18.92 4.69
N TYR A 22 -2.58 -17.88 5.48
CA TYR A 22 -1.26 -17.73 6.12
C TYR A 22 -0.88 -18.88 7.07
N GLY A 23 -1.86 -19.65 7.56
CA GLY A 23 -1.62 -20.81 8.42
C GLY A 23 -0.87 -21.95 7.72
N SER A 24 -1.12 -22.20 6.42
CA SER A 24 -0.49 -23.32 5.70
C SER A 24 0.90 -22.96 5.18
N LEU A 25 1.08 -21.77 4.60
CA LEU A 25 2.36 -21.35 4.02
C LEU A 25 3.42 -21.06 5.09
N CYS A 26 3.03 -20.42 6.20
CA CYS A 26 3.94 -20.13 7.30
C CYS A 26 4.32 -21.39 8.09
N MET A 27 3.44 -22.38 8.18
CA MET A 27 3.76 -23.69 8.75
C MET A 27 4.66 -24.49 7.82
N TRP A 28 4.52 -24.31 6.50
CA TRP A 28 5.35 -24.98 5.52
C TRP A 28 6.79 -24.46 5.51
N SER A 29 7.00 -23.13 5.53
CA SER A 29 8.35 -22.54 5.63
C SER A 29 9.03 -22.83 6.97
N MET A 30 8.26 -22.90 8.07
CA MET A 30 8.77 -23.23 9.41
C MET A 30 9.15 -24.71 9.57
N TRP A 31 8.52 -25.64 8.83
CA TRP A 31 8.76 -27.08 8.94
C TRP A 31 9.61 -27.69 7.81
N TYR A 32 9.63 -27.10 6.61
CA TYR A 32 10.25 -27.70 5.42
C TYR A 32 11.45 -26.93 4.84
N GLY A 33 11.82 -25.79 5.43
CA GLY A 33 13.00 -25.03 5.00
C GLY A 33 12.91 -24.54 3.54
N ASN A 34 14.07 -24.32 2.89
CA ASN A 34 14.23 -23.76 1.53
C ASN A 34 13.70 -24.64 0.38
N MET A 35 12.69 -25.49 0.60
CA MET A 35 12.00 -26.17 -0.49
C MET A 35 11.12 -25.17 -1.24
N GLU A 36 10.98 -25.35 -2.56
CA GLU A 36 10.00 -24.61 -3.37
C GLU A 36 8.60 -25.23 -3.21
N PRO A 37 7.54 -24.42 -3.01
CA PRO A 37 6.20 -24.93 -2.75
C PRO A 37 5.73 -25.81 -3.90
N PRO A 38 5.01 -26.91 -3.61
CA PRO A 38 4.52 -27.79 -4.67
C PRO A 38 3.64 -26.99 -5.64
N LEU A 39 3.83 -27.22 -6.95
CA LEU A 39 3.17 -26.56 -8.09
C LEU A 39 1.62 -26.65 -8.10
N THR A 40 1.03 -27.27 -7.06
CA THR A 40 -0.40 -27.48 -6.85
C THR A 40 -1.05 -26.51 -5.87
N GLN A 41 -0.27 -25.59 -5.27
CA GLN A 41 -0.86 -24.47 -4.53
C GLN A 41 -1.26 -23.36 -5.54
N PRO A 42 -2.44 -22.73 -5.39
CA PRO A 42 -2.77 -21.58 -6.21
C PRO A 42 -1.71 -20.50 -5.98
N THR A 43 -0.94 -20.17 -7.00
CA THR A 43 0.06 -19.10 -6.93
C THR A 43 -0.67 -17.80 -6.62
N GLU A 44 -0.43 -17.26 -5.44
CA GLU A 44 -1.00 -15.97 -5.06
C GLU A 44 -0.23 -14.87 -5.78
N PHE A 45 -0.94 -14.04 -6.53
CA PHE A 45 -0.34 -12.91 -7.24
C PHE A 45 -0.72 -11.62 -6.51
N PHE A 46 0.27 -10.81 -6.22
CA PHE A 46 0.08 -9.49 -5.61
C PHE A 46 0.45 -8.42 -6.62
N VAL A 47 -0.52 -7.60 -7.00
CA VAL A 47 -0.34 -6.49 -7.95
C VAL A 47 -0.20 -5.20 -7.18
N ILE A 48 0.90 -4.47 -7.38
CA ILE A 48 1.13 -3.15 -6.80
C ILE A 48 1.01 -2.11 -7.90
N ILE A 49 0.19 -1.09 -7.67
CA ILE A 49 0.05 0.07 -8.55
C ILE A 49 0.65 1.27 -7.83
N GLU A 50 1.83 1.68 -8.25
CA GLU A 50 2.41 2.97 -7.88
C GLU A 50 1.74 4.10 -8.66
N GLU A 51 1.82 5.31 -8.09
CA GLU A 51 1.18 6.50 -8.64
C GLU A 51 -0.30 6.29 -8.97
N ALA A 52 -1.01 5.60 -8.09
CA ALA A 52 -2.34 5.10 -8.39
C ALA A 52 -3.38 6.20 -8.65
N HIS A 53 -3.13 7.45 -8.26
CA HIS A 53 -3.99 8.56 -8.63
C HIS A 53 -3.98 8.87 -10.14
N VAL A 54 -2.94 8.46 -10.87
CA VAL A 54 -2.85 8.55 -12.34
C VAL A 54 -3.69 7.46 -13.00
N PHE A 55 -3.63 6.24 -12.46
CA PHE A 55 -4.27 5.07 -13.08
C PHE A 55 -5.70 4.83 -12.61
N ILE A 56 -6.04 5.26 -11.39
CA ILE A 56 -7.33 5.05 -10.74
C ILE A 56 -7.91 6.41 -10.29
N PRO A 57 -8.08 7.38 -11.22
CA PRO A 57 -8.61 8.67 -10.89
C PRO A 57 -10.08 8.58 -10.42
N LYS A 58 -10.46 9.46 -9.52
CA LYS A 58 -11.84 9.59 -9.03
C LYS A 58 -12.82 10.01 -10.13
N ASP A 59 -12.46 11.02 -10.90
CA ASP A 59 -13.40 11.74 -11.78
C ASP A 59 -13.38 11.23 -13.24
N GLU A 60 -12.48 10.30 -13.57
CA GLU A 60 -12.35 9.74 -14.91
C GLU A 60 -12.49 8.21 -14.89
N GLU A 61 -12.93 7.66 -16.02
CA GLU A 61 -12.98 6.21 -16.23
C GLU A 61 -11.76 5.76 -17.03
N THR A 62 -11.00 4.83 -16.47
CA THR A 62 -9.82 4.24 -17.12
C THR A 62 -9.95 2.72 -17.12
N HIS A 63 -9.28 2.06 -18.07
CA HIS A 63 -9.22 0.60 -18.06
C HIS A 63 -8.57 0.06 -16.77
N ALA A 64 -7.55 0.75 -16.26
CA ALA A 64 -6.89 0.38 -15.02
C ALA A 64 -7.85 0.49 -13.81
N LYS A 65 -8.65 1.55 -13.73
CA LYS A 65 -9.70 1.71 -12.69
C LYS A 65 -10.72 0.59 -12.73
N TYR A 66 -11.18 0.20 -13.92
CA TYR A 66 -12.12 -0.92 -14.09
C TYR A 66 -11.55 -2.22 -13.52
N TRP A 67 -10.32 -2.58 -13.92
CA TRP A 67 -9.68 -3.81 -13.45
C TRP A 67 -9.31 -3.75 -11.97
N ALA A 68 -8.78 -2.63 -11.48
CA ALA A 68 -8.47 -2.43 -10.08
C ALA A 68 -9.72 -2.57 -9.20
N SER A 69 -10.85 -1.99 -9.61
CA SER A 69 -12.14 -2.14 -8.92
C SER A 69 -12.61 -3.60 -8.89
N LYS A 70 -12.43 -4.33 -9.99
CA LYS A 70 -12.80 -5.74 -10.09
C LYS A 70 -11.91 -6.61 -9.19
N ILE A 71 -10.60 -6.40 -9.20
CA ILE A 71 -9.64 -7.10 -8.34
C ILE A 71 -9.90 -6.77 -6.86
N ALA A 72 -10.17 -5.50 -6.54
CA ALA A 72 -10.51 -5.08 -5.18
C ALA A 72 -11.72 -5.83 -4.61
N ARG A 73 -12.76 -6.05 -5.41
CA ARG A 73 -14.00 -6.73 -4.99
C ARG A 73 -13.86 -8.26 -5.01
N GLU A 74 -13.29 -8.81 -6.08
CA GLU A 74 -13.35 -10.24 -6.38
C GLU A 74 -12.01 -10.97 -6.31
N GLY A 75 -10.88 -10.25 -6.30
CA GLY A 75 -9.53 -10.80 -6.36
C GLY A 75 -9.25 -11.85 -5.27
N ARG A 76 -9.84 -11.66 -4.09
CA ARG A 76 -9.77 -12.62 -2.97
C ARG A 76 -10.24 -14.03 -3.36
N LYS A 77 -11.22 -14.18 -4.27
CA LYS A 77 -11.73 -15.48 -4.73
C LYS A 77 -10.71 -16.23 -5.60
N PHE A 78 -9.76 -15.51 -6.19
CA PHE A 78 -8.82 -16.01 -7.19
C PHE A 78 -7.36 -15.97 -6.70
N GLY A 79 -7.11 -15.70 -5.42
CA GLY A 79 -5.74 -15.53 -4.89
C GLY A 79 -5.03 -14.28 -5.41
N LEU A 80 -5.78 -13.27 -5.84
CA LEU A 80 -5.25 -11.99 -6.32
C LEU A 80 -5.33 -10.93 -5.23
N GLY A 81 -4.17 -10.41 -4.82
CA GLY A 81 -4.03 -9.24 -3.98
C GLY A 81 -3.81 -7.97 -4.81
N LEU A 82 -4.30 -6.84 -4.27
CA LEU A 82 -4.07 -5.51 -4.84
C LEU A 82 -3.47 -4.62 -3.77
N GLY A 83 -2.36 -3.98 -4.12
CA GLY A 83 -1.71 -2.90 -3.40
C GLY A 83 -1.83 -1.61 -4.22
N VAL A 84 -2.23 -0.54 -3.55
CA VAL A 84 -2.38 0.79 -4.15
C VAL A 84 -1.46 1.73 -3.40
N VAL A 85 -0.55 2.38 -4.14
CA VAL A 85 0.41 3.36 -3.59
C VAL A 85 0.20 4.71 -4.25
N SER A 86 0.06 5.76 -3.44
CA SER A 86 -0.17 7.13 -3.94
C SER A 86 0.07 8.19 -2.86
N GLN A 87 0.59 9.33 -3.30
CA GLN A 87 0.72 10.56 -2.53
C GLN A 87 -0.54 11.45 -2.49
N ARG A 88 -1.57 11.16 -3.31
CA ARG A 88 -2.82 11.94 -3.39
C ARG A 88 -4.06 11.06 -3.19
N PRO A 89 -4.44 10.72 -1.95
CA PRO A 89 -5.57 9.83 -1.69
C PRO A 89 -6.91 10.42 -2.16
N ARG A 90 -7.13 11.74 -2.07
CA ARG A 90 -8.36 12.40 -2.56
C ARG A 90 -8.62 12.22 -4.06
N SER A 91 -7.56 11.99 -4.83
CA SER A 91 -7.61 11.85 -6.28
C SER A 91 -7.89 10.41 -6.71
N ILE A 92 -7.85 9.45 -5.80
CA ILE A 92 -8.12 8.03 -6.07
C ILE A 92 -9.62 7.77 -5.98
N ASP A 93 -10.11 6.86 -6.82
CA ASP A 93 -11.49 6.39 -6.76
C ASP A 93 -11.89 5.91 -5.34
N PRO A 94 -12.93 6.52 -4.72
CA PRO A 94 -13.37 6.16 -3.38
C PRO A 94 -13.87 4.72 -3.26
N ASN A 95 -14.41 4.13 -4.34
CA ASN A 95 -14.87 2.75 -4.33
C ASN A 95 -13.67 1.80 -4.25
N VAL A 96 -12.62 2.03 -5.04
CA VAL A 96 -11.39 1.23 -4.91
C VAL A 96 -10.79 1.39 -3.52
N LEU A 97 -10.67 2.64 -3.05
CA LEU A 97 -10.08 2.93 -1.75
C LEU A 97 -10.87 2.24 -0.62
N SER A 98 -12.20 2.34 -0.58
CA SER A 98 -13.04 1.70 0.46
C SER A 98 -13.00 0.18 0.47
N GLN A 99 -12.62 -0.48 -0.64
CA GLN A 99 -12.55 -1.95 -0.70
C GLN A 99 -11.24 -2.53 -0.16
N MET A 100 -10.22 -1.72 0.08
CA MET A 100 -8.95 -2.26 0.56
C MET A 100 -9.03 -2.47 2.09
N GLY A 101 -8.64 -3.66 2.53
CA GLY A 101 -8.87 -4.12 3.91
C GLY A 101 -7.91 -3.59 4.98
N SER A 102 -6.79 -3.01 4.59
CA SER A 102 -5.79 -2.43 5.51
C SER A 102 -5.09 -1.25 4.87
N LEU A 103 -4.62 -0.31 5.68
CA LEU A 103 -3.93 0.90 5.28
C LEU A 103 -2.64 1.04 6.08
N ALA A 104 -1.59 1.47 5.41
CA ALA A 104 -0.43 2.12 5.97
C ALA A 104 -0.49 3.58 5.51
N ILE A 105 -0.65 4.48 6.47
CA ILE A 105 -0.87 5.91 6.23
C ILE A 105 0.34 6.65 6.79
N MET A 106 1.10 7.29 5.91
CA MET A 106 2.22 8.13 6.34
C MET A 106 1.73 9.56 6.63
N LYS A 107 2.67 10.47 6.84
CA LYS A 107 2.36 11.87 7.14
C LYS A 107 1.46 12.52 6.09
N ILE A 108 0.29 13.01 6.51
CA ILE A 108 -0.66 13.72 5.66
C ILE A 108 -1.13 14.99 6.36
N VAL A 109 -0.83 16.12 5.72
CA VAL A 109 -1.12 17.45 6.27
C VAL A 109 -2.48 17.98 5.81
N GLN A 110 -2.92 17.59 4.61
CA GLN A 110 -4.13 18.15 4.00
C GLN A 110 -5.41 17.55 4.61
N GLU A 111 -6.32 18.40 5.08
CA GLU A 111 -7.58 17.98 5.70
C GLU A 111 -8.46 17.15 4.76
N ASP A 112 -8.53 17.52 3.48
CA ASP A 112 -9.34 16.78 2.49
C ASP A 112 -8.84 15.35 2.29
N ASP A 113 -7.51 15.15 2.32
CA ASP A 113 -6.89 13.84 2.20
C ASP A 113 -7.15 13.00 3.45
N GLN A 114 -7.06 13.61 4.65
CA GLN A 114 -7.44 12.96 5.91
C GLN A 114 -8.91 12.53 5.92
N ARG A 115 -9.82 13.39 5.41
CA ARG A 115 -11.24 13.05 5.29
C ARG A 115 -11.46 11.87 4.37
N GLN A 116 -10.80 11.83 3.22
CA GLN A 116 -10.91 10.72 2.29
C GLN A 116 -10.42 9.41 2.91
N ILE A 117 -9.32 9.45 3.67
CA ILE A 117 -8.81 8.27 4.38
C ILE A 117 -9.78 7.82 5.47
N SER A 118 -10.32 8.75 6.26
CA SER A 118 -11.30 8.44 7.29
C SER A 118 -12.57 7.81 6.72
N ALA A 119 -13.04 8.27 5.56
CA ALA A 119 -14.19 7.71 4.88
C ALA A 119 -13.92 6.29 4.36
N ALA A 120 -12.67 5.99 4.06
CA ALA A 120 -12.25 4.71 3.53
C ALA A 120 -11.70 3.74 4.61
N ALA A 121 -11.67 4.14 5.87
CA ALA A 121 -11.13 3.37 6.99
C ALA A 121 -12.14 3.32 8.13
N GLU A 122 -12.88 2.21 8.24
CA GLU A 122 -13.95 2.05 9.24
C GLU A 122 -13.46 2.12 10.70
N SER A 123 -12.17 1.83 10.94
CA SER A 123 -11.59 1.64 12.28
C SER A 123 -10.67 2.76 12.75
N ILE A 124 -10.59 3.90 12.03
CA ILE A 124 -9.75 5.03 12.45
C ILE A 124 -10.52 5.97 13.38
N SER A 125 -9.96 6.26 14.56
CA SER A 125 -10.45 7.30 15.45
C SER A 125 -10.03 8.70 14.98
N LYS A 126 -10.79 9.73 15.36
CA LYS A 126 -10.44 11.13 15.05
C LYS A 126 -9.09 11.53 15.66
N ASP A 127 -8.82 11.11 16.89
CA ASP A 127 -7.56 11.39 17.58
C ASP A 127 -6.35 10.82 16.81
N LEU A 128 -6.52 9.68 16.13
CA LEU A 128 -5.46 9.08 15.30
C LEU A 128 -5.27 9.82 13.97
N LEU A 129 -6.34 10.39 13.40
CA LEU A 129 -6.24 11.27 12.22
C LEU A 129 -5.47 12.55 12.54
N GLU A 130 -5.71 13.14 13.71
CA GLU A 130 -5.00 14.35 14.14
C GLU A 130 -3.49 14.09 14.25
N GLN A 131 -3.10 12.89 14.67
CA GLN A 131 -1.70 12.45 14.74
C GLN A 131 -1.03 12.28 13.37
N LEU A 132 -1.78 12.15 12.26
CA LEU A 132 -1.18 12.05 10.92
C LEU A 132 -0.32 13.27 10.57
N THR A 133 -0.64 14.43 11.13
CA THR A 133 0.10 15.69 10.88
C THR A 133 1.43 15.75 11.62
N SER A 134 1.55 15.04 12.74
CA SER A 134 2.72 15.04 13.63
C SER A 134 3.67 13.87 13.41
N LEU A 135 3.34 12.93 12.50
CA LEU A 135 4.25 11.85 12.12
C LEU A 135 5.57 12.39 11.54
N ASN A 136 6.67 11.72 11.87
CA ASN A 136 7.97 11.97 11.24
C ASN A 136 8.06 11.25 9.89
N VAL A 137 9.06 11.64 9.10
CA VAL A 137 9.42 10.89 7.89
C VAL A 137 9.87 9.49 8.31
N GLY A 138 9.34 8.46 7.65
CA GLY A 138 9.56 7.06 8.00
C GLY A 138 8.55 6.50 9.02
N ASP A 139 7.71 7.33 9.65
CA ASP A 139 6.64 6.83 10.52
C ASP A 139 5.34 6.63 9.72
N ALA A 140 4.60 5.57 10.06
CA ALA A 140 3.31 5.27 9.46
C ALA A 140 2.30 4.76 10.49
N ILE A 141 1.03 5.02 10.24
CA ILE A 141 -0.09 4.44 10.97
C ILE A 141 -0.61 3.24 10.19
N LEU A 142 -0.56 2.07 10.81
CA LEU A 142 -1.15 0.85 10.27
C LEU A 142 -2.56 0.66 10.84
N VAL A 143 -3.54 0.43 9.97
CA VAL A 143 -4.92 0.08 10.34
C VAL A 143 -5.51 -1.00 9.44
N GLY A 144 -6.57 -1.64 9.92
CA GLY A 144 -7.32 -2.65 9.19
C GLY A 144 -6.76 -4.07 9.39
N GLN A 145 -6.95 -4.94 8.40
CA GLN A 145 -6.70 -6.39 8.55
C GLN A 145 -5.22 -6.78 8.74
N CYS A 146 -4.29 -5.87 8.51
CA CYS A 146 -2.86 -6.07 8.73
C CYS A 146 -2.47 -6.05 10.22
N VAL A 147 -3.30 -5.46 11.09
CA VAL A 147 -3.02 -5.26 12.52
C VAL A 147 -4.26 -5.51 13.37
N ASN A 148 -4.08 -6.01 14.59
CA ASN A 148 -5.21 -6.22 15.51
C ASN A 148 -5.75 -4.90 16.07
N LEU A 149 -4.88 -3.90 16.22
CA LEU A 149 -5.18 -2.57 16.73
C LEU A 149 -4.43 -1.53 15.89
N PRO A 150 -5.04 -0.36 15.60
CA PRO A 150 -4.34 0.75 14.99
C PRO A 150 -3.03 1.05 15.71
N SER A 151 -1.91 1.04 14.98
CA SER A 151 -0.57 1.14 15.57
C SER A 151 0.31 2.08 14.75
N ILE A 152 1.06 2.93 15.44
CA ILE A 152 2.12 3.73 14.84
C ILE A 152 3.37 2.86 14.77
N VAL A 153 3.98 2.77 13.60
CA VAL A 153 5.20 2.01 13.35
C VAL A 153 6.24 2.90 12.70
N HIS A 154 7.50 2.62 12.99
CA HIS A 154 8.63 3.18 12.26
C HIS A 154 9.01 2.19 11.15
N ILE A 155 9.05 2.67 9.92
CA ILE A 155 9.42 1.88 8.75
C ILE A 155 10.94 1.92 8.60
N GLU A 156 11.56 0.75 8.49
CA GLU A 156 12.99 0.64 8.24
C GLU A 156 13.35 1.16 6.84
N GLU A 157 14.41 1.94 6.75
CA GLU A 157 14.92 2.48 5.50
C GLU A 157 15.54 1.38 4.64
N VAL A 158 15.13 1.31 3.37
CA VAL A 158 15.72 0.40 2.38
C VAL A 158 17.10 0.92 1.97
N LYS A 159 18.15 0.20 2.38
CA LYS A 159 19.56 0.58 2.12
C LYS A 159 19.96 0.52 0.65
N GLU A 160 19.23 -0.22 -0.16
CA GLU A 160 19.47 -0.40 -1.59
C GLU A 160 18.52 0.49 -2.40
N LYS A 161 18.89 1.77 -2.60
CA LYS A 161 18.19 2.64 -3.56
C LYS A 161 18.65 2.25 -4.97
N VAL A 162 17.92 1.33 -5.62
CA VAL A 162 18.35 0.74 -6.91
C VAL A 162 18.27 1.75 -8.06
N LEU A 163 17.39 2.76 -8.02
CA LEU A 163 17.30 3.87 -8.98
C LEU A 163 16.43 5.01 -8.41
N GLY A 164 16.66 6.25 -8.87
CA GLY A 164 15.87 7.43 -8.47
C GLY A 164 16.67 8.58 -7.87
N SER A 165 17.91 8.82 -8.33
CA SER A 165 18.53 10.12 -8.10
C SER A 165 17.83 11.17 -8.95
N ASP A 166 17.39 12.28 -8.35
CA ASP A 166 17.09 13.49 -9.10
C ASP A 166 18.24 13.72 -10.09
N GLN A 167 17.93 13.76 -11.38
CA GLN A 167 18.93 14.18 -12.36
C GLN A 167 19.34 15.60 -11.98
N ASN A 168 20.61 15.95 -12.17
CA ASN A 168 21.08 17.30 -11.94
C ASN A 168 20.89 18.10 -13.24
N PRO A 169 19.74 18.77 -13.47
CA PRO A 169 19.50 19.47 -14.72
C PRO A 169 20.52 20.58 -14.94
N VAL A 170 21.05 21.18 -13.87
CA VAL A 170 22.09 22.22 -13.95
C VAL A 170 23.41 21.62 -14.44
N GLY A 171 23.77 20.44 -13.94
CA GLY A 171 24.95 19.69 -14.38
C GLY A 171 24.85 19.23 -15.83
N GLU A 172 23.70 18.70 -16.23
CA GLU A 172 23.46 18.27 -17.62
C GLU A 172 23.45 19.46 -18.59
N TRP A 173 22.84 20.58 -18.22
CA TRP A 173 22.84 21.80 -19.03
C TRP A 173 24.24 22.40 -19.19
N ALA A 174 25.09 22.31 -18.17
CA ALA A 174 26.47 22.78 -18.23
C ALA A 174 27.35 21.96 -19.18
N LEU A 175 27.06 20.66 -19.34
CA LEU A 175 27.77 19.75 -20.25
C LEU A 175 27.28 19.86 -21.70
N ALA A 176 26.09 20.43 -21.93
CA ALA A 176 25.50 20.61 -23.25
C ALA A 176 26.01 21.87 -24.00
N LYS A 177 27.02 22.58 -23.45
CA LYS A 177 27.72 23.72 -24.09
C LYS A 177 29.13 23.33 -24.50
#